data_AF-A0AAQ0C179-F1
#
_entry.id   AF-A0AAQ0C179-F1
#
_cell.length_a   1.000
_cell.length_b   1.000
_cell.length_c   1.000
_cell.angle_alpha   90.00
_cell.angle_beta   90.00
_cell.angle_gamma   90.00
#
_symmetry.space_group_name_H-M   'P 1'
#
loop_
_entity.id
_entity.type
_entity.pdbx_description
1 polymer ?
#
loop_
_entity_poly.entity_id
_entity_poly.type
_entity_poly.pdbx_seq_one_letter_code
_entity_poly.pdbx_strand_id
1 'polypeptide(L)'
;MNSDHQSGSELSKIEQEVIVLLAVVELIRSMVNREMFDIGDGGDTNILFRTRTHHRFFAIALVDFLSEIDQKGPVPKAPYLSAIRRISAQPSFDVGGSVSELRLAAEDFKHWLEEEIAVDVWLPLLDQQLSLQPTRYCLHRIVGNLSKHNFLRSIGVVEDVRVLFAKAGCTVEIAEIIPSLEQVYEQLHDNVGLYHASVIAEFLNNLLWGIQTYLQPEFEHSWTPDQIVPLRYSYQYPAGLKAPLARACYWELMNRVRSGPIFRRFSVSSSFKQLY
;
A
#
# COMPACT_ATOMS: atom_id res chain seq x y z
N MET A 1 -24.19 5.30 -35.79
CA MET A 1 -24.88 5.03 -34.51
C MET A 1 -23.94 5.45 -33.40
N ASN A 2 -24.08 6.69 -32.95
CA ASN A 2 -23.39 7.21 -31.78
C ASN A 2 -24.12 6.66 -30.55
N SER A 3 -23.48 5.77 -29.79
CA SER A 3 -23.87 5.52 -28.42
C SER A 3 -23.21 6.58 -27.56
N ASP A 4 -24.02 7.55 -27.14
CA ASP A 4 -23.71 8.50 -26.08
C ASP A 4 -23.07 7.77 -24.90
N HIS A 5 -21.80 8.06 -24.63
CA HIS A 5 -21.25 7.84 -23.30
C HIS A 5 -22.01 8.78 -22.36
N GLN A 6 -22.91 8.18 -21.57
CA GLN A 6 -23.54 8.82 -20.43
C GLN A 6 -22.47 9.55 -19.62
N SER A 7 -22.61 10.86 -19.55
CA SER A 7 -21.94 11.74 -18.61
C SER A 7 -22.27 11.29 -17.19
N GLY A 8 -21.41 10.45 -16.62
CA GLY A 8 -21.48 10.09 -15.20
C GLY A 8 -21.36 11.38 -14.38
N SER A 9 -22.35 11.66 -13.53
CA SER A 9 -22.27 12.80 -12.62
C SER A 9 -20.96 12.71 -11.83
N GLU A 10 -20.21 13.79 -11.79
CA GLU A 10 -18.97 13.87 -11.01
C GLU A 10 -19.26 13.45 -9.56
N LEU A 11 -18.54 12.43 -9.07
CA LEU A 11 -18.71 11.95 -7.70
C LEU A 11 -18.38 13.07 -6.72
N SER A 12 -19.21 13.23 -5.70
CA SER A 12 -18.94 14.16 -4.60
C SER A 12 -17.71 13.74 -3.79
N LYS A 13 -17.16 14.67 -3.00
CA LYS A 13 -15.96 14.40 -2.16
C LYS A 13 -16.15 13.18 -1.24
N ILE A 14 -17.29 13.09 -0.57
CA ILE A 14 -17.60 11.98 0.34
C ILE A 14 -17.72 10.64 -0.40
N GLU A 15 -18.23 10.64 -1.64
CA GLU A 15 -18.32 9.44 -2.45
C GLU A 15 -16.95 8.97 -2.94
N GLN A 16 -16.10 9.90 -3.39
CA GLN A 16 -14.72 9.58 -3.76
C GLN A 16 -13.93 9.05 -2.56
N GLU A 17 -14.09 9.69 -1.40
CA GLU A 17 -13.43 9.30 -0.16
C GLU A 17 -13.77 7.86 0.25
N VAL A 18 -15.06 7.49 0.27
CA VAL A 18 -15.48 6.13 0.60
C VAL A 18 -14.92 5.09 -0.36
N ILE A 19 -14.93 5.38 -1.67
CA ILE A 19 -14.40 4.46 -2.69
C ILE A 19 -12.91 4.24 -2.49
N VAL A 20 -12.14 5.32 -2.28
CA VAL A 20 -10.70 5.25 -2.05
C VAL A 20 -10.38 4.51 -0.74
N LEU A 21 -11.07 4.83 0.36
CA LEU A 21 -10.83 4.18 1.65
C LEU A 21 -11.10 2.68 1.58
N LEU A 22 -12.18 2.25 0.90
CA LEU A 22 -12.43 0.82 0.71
C LEU A 22 -11.32 0.15 -0.09
N ALA A 23 -10.93 0.74 -1.24
CA ALA A 23 -9.88 0.18 -2.08
C ALA A 23 -8.55 0.04 -1.33
N VAL A 24 -8.20 1.05 -0.51
CA VAL A 24 -7.03 1.02 0.38
C VAL A 24 -7.14 -0.10 1.40
N VAL A 25 -8.28 -0.24 2.08
CA VAL A 25 -8.49 -1.31 3.06
C VAL A 25 -8.36 -2.68 2.42
N GLU A 26 -8.89 -2.88 1.22
CA GLU A 26 -8.79 -4.15 0.49
C GLU A 26 -7.35 -4.47 0.08
N LEU A 27 -6.64 -3.50 -0.50
CA LEU A 27 -5.22 -3.66 -0.84
C LEU A 27 -4.38 -3.99 0.38
N ILE A 28 -4.55 -3.25 1.47
CA ILE A 28 -3.78 -3.50 2.69
C ILE A 28 -4.13 -4.86 3.30
N ARG A 29 -5.41 -5.24 3.38
CA ARG A 29 -5.80 -6.55 3.93
C ARG A 29 -5.31 -7.72 3.09
N SER A 30 -5.05 -7.53 1.80
CA SER A 30 -4.41 -8.55 0.95
C SER A 30 -2.95 -8.82 1.38
N MET A 31 -2.26 -7.82 1.92
CA MET A 31 -0.88 -7.91 2.41
C MET A 31 -0.77 -8.25 3.90
N VAL A 32 -1.64 -7.65 4.72
CA VAL A 32 -1.60 -7.69 6.19
C VAL A 32 -2.71 -8.60 6.69
N ASN A 33 -2.45 -9.91 6.66
CA ASN A 33 -3.36 -10.92 7.18
C ASN A 33 -2.60 -12.18 7.64
N ARG A 34 -3.30 -13.07 8.35
CA ARG A 34 -2.71 -14.28 8.95
C ARG A 34 -2.26 -15.34 7.95
N GLU A 35 -2.73 -15.30 6.70
CA GLU A 35 -2.22 -16.19 5.66
C GLU A 35 -0.85 -15.73 5.15
N MET A 36 -0.60 -14.43 5.16
CA MET A 36 0.64 -13.85 4.65
C MET A 36 1.82 -14.09 5.60
N PHE A 37 1.64 -13.81 6.88
CA PHE A 37 2.69 -13.89 7.87
C PHE A 37 2.15 -14.07 9.29
N ASP A 38 3.03 -14.54 10.16
CA ASP A 38 2.85 -14.50 11.61
C ASP A 38 3.63 -13.33 12.20
N ILE A 39 3.21 -12.86 13.38
CA ILE A 39 3.90 -11.82 14.15
C ILE A 39 4.60 -12.51 15.32
N GLY A 40 5.89 -12.25 15.50
CA GLY A 40 6.66 -12.81 16.61
C GLY A 40 6.14 -12.36 17.98
N ASP A 41 6.37 -13.18 18.99
CA ASP A 41 5.99 -12.87 20.38
C ASP A 41 6.95 -11.83 21.00
N GLY A 42 6.41 -10.79 21.65
CA GLY A 42 7.22 -9.78 22.36
C GLY A 42 6.75 -8.33 22.15
N GLY A 43 7.41 -7.38 22.82
CA GLY A 43 7.13 -5.94 22.66
C GLY A 43 7.70 -5.34 21.38
N ASP A 44 8.91 -5.77 21.02
CA ASP A 44 9.57 -5.51 19.74
C ASP A 44 9.46 -6.77 18.88
N THR A 45 8.75 -6.69 17.75
CA THR A 45 8.44 -7.88 16.94
C THR A 45 8.90 -7.76 15.49
N ASN A 46 8.85 -8.87 14.77
CA ASN A 46 9.06 -8.97 13.32
C ASN A 46 7.95 -9.83 12.72
N ILE A 47 7.69 -9.64 11.43
CA ILE A 47 6.83 -10.56 10.69
C ILE A 47 7.67 -11.74 10.18
N LEU A 48 7.04 -12.91 10.12
CA LEU A 48 7.62 -14.10 9.50
C LEU A 48 6.69 -14.54 8.38
N PHE A 49 7.12 -14.33 7.13
CA PHE A 49 6.39 -14.87 5.98
C PHE A 49 6.37 -16.39 6.03
N ARG A 50 5.23 -16.98 5.71
CA ARG A 50 5.08 -18.45 5.71
C ARG A 50 5.94 -19.13 4.64
N THR A 51 6.09 -18.50 3.48
CA THR A 51 6.92 -19.01 2.38
C THR A 51 7.48 -17.86 1.54
N ARG A 52 8.47 -18.16 0.69
CA ARG A 52 8.98 -17.22 -0.32
C ARG A 52 7.89 -16.72 -1.29
N THR A 53 6.88 -17.54 -1.56
CA THR A 53 5.74 -17.14 -2.40
C THR A 53 4.91 -16.04 -1.74
N HIS A 54 4.72 -16.12 -0.42
CA HIS A 54 4.04 -15.05 0.32
C HIS A 54 4.86 -13.76 0.31
N HIS A 55 6.18 -13.84 0.51
CA HIS A 55 7.05 -12.66 0.40
C HIS A 55 6.98 -12.01 -0.99
N ARG A 56 7.08 -12.81 -2.07
CA ARG A 56 6.92 -12.32 -3.44
C ARG A 56 5.56 -11.70 -3.69
N PHE A 57 4.48 -12.33 -3.21
CA PHE A 57 3.13 -11.77 -3.34
C PHE A 57 2.99 -10.45 -2.58
N PHE A 58 3.58 -10.34 -1.38
CA PHE A 58 3.61 -9.11 -0.61
C PHE A 58 4.28 -7.98 -1.41
N ALA A 59 5.42 -8.23 -2.05
CA ALA A 59 6.09 -7.23 -2.89
C ALA A 59 5.24 -6.80 -4.10
N ILE A 60 4.50 -7.73 -4.72
CA ILE A 60 3.58 -7.43 -5.83
C ILE A 60 2.41 -6.57 -5.35
N ALA A 61 1.75 -6.96 -4.27
CA ALA A 61 0.62 -6.21 -3.71
C ALA A 61 1.06 -4.83 -3.20
N LEU A 62 2.29 -4.71 -2.69
CA LEU A 62 2.85 -3.43 -2.26
C LEU A 62 3.06 -2.49 -3.43
N VAL A 63 3.61 -2.95 -4.56
CA VAL A 63 3.76 -2.06 -5.73
C VAL A 63 2.40 -1.65 -6.30
N ASP A 64 1.39 -2.53 -6.24
CA ASP A 64 0.01 -2.17 -6.63
C ASP A 64 -0.58 -1.09 -5.70
N PHE A 65 -0.30 -1.16 -4.39
CA PHE A 65 -0.67 -0.11 -3.43
C PHE A 65 0.08 1.21 -3.66
N LEU A 66 1.37 1.15 -4.01
CA LEU A 66 2.17 2.34 -4.29
C LEU A 66 1.86 2.96 -5.67
N SER A 67 1.13 2.25 -6.52
CA SER A 67 0.75 2.69 -7.86
C SER A 67 -0.40 3.70 -7.86
N GLU A 68 -0.59 4.33 -9.00
CA GLU A 68 -1.69 5.26 -9.25
C GLU A 68 -3.02 4.53 -9.44
N ILE A 69 -4.10 5.10 -8.92
CA ILE A 69 -5.46 4.71 -9.26
C ILE A 69 -5.66 4.86 -10.78
N ASP A 70 -6.33 3.88 -11.40
CA ASP A 70 -6.56 3.89 -12.85
C ASP A 70 -7.28 5.17 -13.29
N GLN A 71 -6.78 5.82 -14.35
CA GLN A 71 -7.37 7.03 -14.92
C GLN A 71 -8.80 6.84 -15.42
N LYS A 72 -9.14 5.60 -15.82
CA LYS A 72 -10.49 5.21 -16.24
C LYS A 72 -11.39 4.86 -15.05
N GLY A 73 -10.84 4.87 -13.84
CA GLY A 73 -11.58 4.63 -12.60
C GLY A 73 -12.54 5.78 -12.28
N PRO A 74 -13.46 5.55 -11.32
CA PRO A 74 -14.50 6.52 -10.96
C PRO A 74 -13.97 7.69 -10.11
N VAL A 75 -12.73 7.62 -9.63
CA VAL A 75 -12.10 8.64 -8.79
C VAL A 75 -10.86 9.22 -9.47
N PRO A 76 -10.44 10.46 -9.13
CA PRO A 76 -9.29 11.08 -9.76
C PRO A 76 -8.01 10.25 -9.62
N LYS A 77 -7.24 10.19 -10.71
CA LYS A 77 -5.92 9.56 -10.76
C LYS A 77 -4.99 10.16 -9.71
N ALA A 78 -4.47 9.30 -8.82
CA ALA A 78 -3.44 9.62 -7.84
C ALA A 78 -2.87 8.31 -7.26
N PRO A 79 -1.62 8.28 -6.76
CA PRO A 79 -1.15 7.19 -5.91
C PRO A 79 -2.06 6.98 -4.70
N TYR A 80 -2.33 5.73 -4.29
CA TYR A 80 -3.24 5.47 -3.16
C TYR A 80 -2.79 6.18 -1.87
N LEU A 81 -1.49 6.15 -1.55
CA LEU A 81 -0.95 6.85 -0.38
C LEU A 81 -1.20 8.38 -0.45
N SER A 82 -1.02 8.98 -1.62
CA SER A 82 -1.33 10.41 -1.84
C SER A 82 -2.83 10.69 -1.72
N ALA A 83 -3.69 9.78 -2.16
CA ALA A 83 -5.13 9.89 -2.02
C ALA A 83 -5.57 9.83 -0.54
N ILE A 84 -4.98 8.92 0.26
CA ILE A 84 -5.19 8.86 1.71
C ILE A 84 -4.78 10.17 2.39
N ARG A 85 -3.59 10.70 2.04
CA ARG A 85 -3.12 11.98 2.59
C ARG A 85 -4.10 13.12 2.28
N ARG A 86 -4.59 13.20 1.04
CA ARG A 86 -5.61 14.18 0.64
C ARG A 86 -6.91 14.03 1.44
N ILE A 87 -7.40 12.81 1.63
CA ILE A 87 -8.57 12.52 2.47
C ILE A 87 -8.32 12.99 3.90
N SER A 88 -7.17 12.66 4.47
CA SER A 88 -6.82 13.04 5.83
C SER A 88 -6.69 14.56 6.03
N ALA A 89 -6.41 15.31 4.96
CA ALA A 89 -6.33 16.77 4.97
C ALA A 89 -7.70 17.46 4.80
N GLN A 90 -8.66 16.80 4.13
CA GLN A 90 -10.03 17.30 3.93
C GLN A 90 -11.05 16.19 4.19
N PRO A 91 -11.15 15.68 5.43
CA PRO A 91 -11.99 14.53 5.76
C PRO A 91 -13.48 14.85 5.76
N SER A 92 -14.30 13.91 5.28
CA SER A 92 -15.77 14.02 5.30
C SER A 92 -16.42 13.46 6.59
N PHE A 93 -15.70 12.62 7.35
CA PHE A 93 -16.21 11.88 8.52
C PHE A 93 -15.50 12.24 9.84
N ASP A 94 -14.77 13.35 9.88
CA ASP A 94 -13.99 13.70 11.07
C ASP A 94 -14.88 14.17 12.22
N VAL A 95 -14.86 13.42 13.31
CA VAL A 95 -15.61 13.71 14.53
C VAL A 95 -14.61 13.76 15.69
N GLY A 96 -14.47 14.93 16.30
CA GLY A 96 -13.55 15.11 17.43
C GLY A 96 -12.07 14.89 17.08
N GLY A 97 -11.68 15.02 15.81
CA GLY A 97 -10.30 14.79 15.36
C GLY A 97 -9.96 13.31 15.15
N SER A 98 -10.95 12.44 14.93
CA SER A 98 -10.80 11.01 14.65
C SER A 98 -9.85 10.72 13.47
N VAL A 99 -9.70 11.66 12.52
CA VAL A 99 -8.80 11.53 11.36
C VAL A 99 -7.30 11.57 11.73
N SER A 100 -6.94 12.04 12.93
CA SER A 100 -5.56 12.41 13.26
C SER A 100 -4.58 11.24 13.14
N GLU A 101 -4.98 10.04 13.56
CA GLU A 101 -4.14 8.83 13.45
C GLU A 101 -3.90 8.42 12.00
N LEU A 102 -4.93 8.52 11.13
CA LEU A 102 -4.79 8.25 9.71
C LEU A 102 -3.81 9.21 9.05
N ARG A 103 -3.90 10.50 9.41
CA ARG A 103 -2.97 11.52 8.90
C ARG A 103 -1.53 11.22 9.28
N LEU A 104 -1.29 10.93 10.57
CA LEU A 104 0.05 10.60 11.07
C LEU A 104 0.61 9.35 10.38
N ALA A 105 -0.16 8.26 10.34
CA ALA A 105 0.27 7.02 9.71
C ALA A 105 0.61 7.20 8.21
N ALA A 106 -0.16 8.02 7.49
CA ALA A 106 0.08 8.29 6.07
C ALA A 106 1.33 9.17 5.85
N GLU A 107 1.58 10.16 6.70
CA GLU A 107 2.79 10.98 6.63
C GLU A 107 4.04 10.18 7.02
N ASP A 108 3.99 9.40 8.10
CA ASP A 108 5.13 8.61 8.55
C ASP A 108 5.56 7.59 7.49
N PHE A 109 4.59 6.90 6.87
CA PHE A 109 4.90 5.94 5.81
C PHE A 109 5.49 6.62 4.58
N LYS A 110 4.95 7.80 4.20
CA LYS A 110 5.52 8.59 3.09
C LYS A 110 6.96 8.99 3.38
N HIS A 111 7.25 9.54 4.56
CA HIS A 111 8.61 9.97 4.90
C HIS A 111 9.58 8.79 4.86
N TRP A 112 9.19 7.64 5.42
CA TRP A 112 10.03 6.44 5.39
C TRP A 112 10.30 5.93 3.96
N LEU A 113 9.32 6.04 3.06
CA LEU A 113 9.45 5.66 1.64
C LEU A 113 10.37 6.61 0.85
N GLU A 114 10.42 7.88 1.24
CA GLU A 114 11.18 8.92 0.53
C GLU A 114 12.66 8.99 0.92
N GLU A 115 13.05 8.33 2.01
CA GLU A 115 14.44 8.27 2.46
C GLU A 115 15.31 7.48 1.46
N GLU A 116 16.47 8.04 1.12
CA GLU A 116 17.53 7.38 0.35
C GLU A 116 18.38 6.51 1.27
N ILE A 117 18.71 5.32 0.79
CA ILE A 117 19.41 4.29 1.56
C ILE A 117 20.62 3.78 0.76
N ALA A 118 21.71 3.43 1.44
CA ALA A 118 22.90 2.88 0.79
C ALA A 118 22.82 1.35 0.71
N VAL A 119 22.79 0.77 -0.49
CA VAL A 119 22.73 -0.68 -0.70
C VAL A 119 23.92 -1.16 -1.51
N ASP A 120 24.79 -1.93 -0.87
CA ASP A 120 25.91 -2.56 -1.56
C ASP A 120 25.46 -3.84 -2.26
N VAL A 121 25.73 -3.94 -3.57
CA VAL A 121 25.36 -5.08 -4.42
C VAL A 121 26.57 -5.62 -5.16
N TRP A 122 26.69 -6.94 -5.19
CA TRP A 122 27.66 -7.65 -6.04
C TRP A 122 26.93 -8.20 -7.28
N LEU A 123 27.40 -7.81 -8.47
CA LEU A 123 26.82 -8.18 -9.76
C LEU A 123 27.83 -9.00 -10.57
N PRO A 124 27.91 -10.33 -10.35
CA PRO A 124 28.94 -11.16 -10.97
C PRO A 124 28.88 -11.21 -12.49
N LEU A 125 27.72 -10.99 -13.12
CA LEU A 125 27.65 -10.94 -14.60
C LEU A 125 28.30 -9.69 -15.19
N LEU A 126 28.39 -8.61 -14.42
CA LEU A 126 29.07 -7.38 -14.80
C LEU A 126 30.49 -7.28 -14.21
N ASP A 127 30.84 -8.21 -13.32
CA ASP A 127 32.06 -8.16 -12.49
C ASP A 127 32.19 -6.82 -11.74
N GLN A 128 31.08 -6.36 -11.15
CA GLN A 128 31.00 -5.07 -10.46
C GLN A 128 30.49 -5.20 -9.03
N GLN A 129 31.15 -4.49 -8.12
CA GLN A 129 30.63 -4.16 -6.80
C GLN A 129 30.10 -2.72 -6.85
N LEU A 130 28.81 -2.52 -6.62
CA LEU A 130 28.17 -1.21 -6.67
C LEU A 130 27.59 -0.83 -5.32
N SER A 131 27.62 0.45 -4.99
CA SER A 131 26.88 1.02 -3.86
C SER A 131 25.72 1.85 -4.41
N LEU A 132 24.52 1.27 -4.42
CA LEU A 132 23.32 1.91 -4.94
C LEU A 132 22.74 2.85 -3.88
N GLN A 133 22.11 3.94 -4.33
CA GLN A 133 21.43 4.92 -3.47
C GLN A 133 19.96 5.11 -3.89
N PRO A 134 19.11 4.07 -3.82
CA PRO A 134 17.69 4.23 -4.11
C PRO A 134 16.96 4.87 -2.92
N THR A 135 15.84 5.55 -3.18
CA THR A 135 14.82 5.72 -2.14
C THR A 135 14.17 4.37 -1.83
N ARG A 136 13.66 4.18 -0.61
CA ARG A 136 12.91 2.94 -0.28
C ARG A 136 11.73 2.73 -1.23
N TYR A 137 11.05 3.80 -1.65
CA TYR A 137 10.03 3.76 -2.70
C TYR A 137 10.55 3.20 -4.03
N CYS A 138 11.69 3.71 -4.52
CA CYS A 138 12.29 3.26 -5.78
C CYS A 138 12.65 1.77 -5.71
N LEU A 139 13.30 1.35 -4.63
CA LEU A 139 13.67 -0.04 -4.38
C LEU A 139 12.43 -0.96 -4.42
N HIS A 140 11.40 -0.63 -3.65
CA HIS A 140 10.19 -1.47 -3.57
C HIS A 140 9.40 -1.51 -4.88
N ARG A 141 9.41 -0.41 -5.66
CA ARG A 141 8.84 -0.38 -7.01
C ARG A 141 9.59 -1.29 -7.98
N ILE A 142 10.93 -1.29 -7.94
CA ILE A 142 11.76 -2.17 -8.79
C ILE A 142 11.46 -3.63 -8.46
N VAL A 143 11.59 -4.04 -7.20
CA VAL A 143 11.43 -5.46 -6.81
C VAL A 143 10.00 -5.95 -6.99
N GLY A 144 8.98 -5.12 -6.74
CA GLY A 144 7.58 -5.49 -6.95
C GLY A 144 7.26 -5.71 -8.43
N ASN A 145 7.77 -4.85 -9.32
CA ASN A 145 7.58 -5.03 -10.75
C ASN A 145 8.35 -6.25 -11.30
N LEU A 146 9.58 -6.49 -10.86
CA LEU A 146 10.32 -7.71 -11.21
C LEU A 146 9.65 -8.98 -10.67
N SER A 147 8.96 -8.88 -9.52
CA SER A 147 8.15 -9.99 -8.98
C SER A 147 6.92 -10.30 -9.86
N LYS A 148 6.34 -9.29 -10.51
CA LYS A 148 5.09 -9.38 -11.29
C LYS A 148 5.31 -9.75 -12.75
N HIS A 149 6.44 -9.36 -13.32
CA HIS A 149 6.69 -9.38 -14.75
C HIS A 149 7.88 -10.26 -15.13
N ASN A 150 7.84 -10.85 -16.32
CA ASN A 150 9.04 -11.42 -16.93
C ASN A 150 9.92 -10.30 -17.50
N PHE A 151 11.14 -10.64 -17.93
CA PHE A 151 12.11 -9.66 -18.43
C PHE A 151 11.56 -8.79 -19.60
N LEU A 152 10.75 -9.36 -20.51
CA LEU A 152 10.15 -8.62 -21.62
C LEU A 152 9.12 -7.56 -21.18
N ARG A 153 8.46 -7.79 -20.04
CA ARG A 153 7.50 -6.84 -19.45
C ARG A 153 8.12 -5.92 -18.39
N SER A 154 9.43 -6.03 -18.18
CA SER A 154 10.18 -5.25 -17.17
C SER A 154 11.06 -4.17 -17.78
N ILE A 155 10.91 -3.82 -19.07
CA ILE A 155 11.75 -2.82 -19.73
C ILE A 155 11.72 -1.46 -19.03
N GLY A 156 10.55 -1.04 -18.52
CA GLY A 156 10.46 0.18 -17.70
C GLY A 156 11.30 0.10 -16.43
N VAL A 157 11.39 -1.08 -15.80
CA VAL A 157 12.22 -1.31 -14.61
C VAL A 157 13.70 -1.35 -14.97
N VAL A 158 14.06 -1.89 -16.14
CA VAL A 158 15.45 -1.90 -16.61
C VAL A 158 15.99 -0.48 -16.70
N GLU A 159 15.18 0.48 -17.14
CA GLU A 159 15.59 1.88 -17.19
C GLU A 159 15.78 2.47 -15.78
N ASP A 160 14.91 2.16 -14.83
CA ASP A 160 15.08 2.55 -13.42
C ASP A 160 16.39 1.99 -12.83
N VAL A 161 16.71 0.72 -13.11
CA VAL A 161 17.97 0.07 -12.70
C VAL A 161 19.18 0.72 -13.37
N ARG A 162 19.09 1.05 -14.66
CA ARG A 162 20.15 1.75 -15.40
C ARG A 162 20.49 3.10 -14.75
N VAL A 163 19.47 3.85 -14.35
CA VAL A 163 19.65 5.13 -13.63
C VAL A 163 20.36 4.92 -12.29
N LEU A 164 20.02 3.86 -11.54
CA LEU A 164 20.70 3.53 -10.28
C LEU A 164 22.17 3.15 -10.50
N PHE A 165 22.47 2.33 -11.52
CA PHE A 165 23.84 1.95 -11.84
C PHE A 165 24.67 3.16 -12.27
N ALA A 166 24.12 4.03 -13.12
CA ALA A 166 24.79 5.24 -13.56
C ALA A 166 25.12 6.17 -12.39
N LYS A 167 24.20 6.32 -11.42
CA LYS A 167 24.44 7.07 -10.18
C LYS A 167 25.56 6.44 -9.32
N ALA A 168 25.70 5.13 -9.35
CA ALA A 168 26.77 4.39 -8.68
C ALA A 168 28.09 4.35 -9.48
N GLY A 169 28.20 5.08 -10.60
CA GLY A 169 29.40 5.14 -11.43
C GLY A 169 29.55 3.99 -12.43
N CYS A 170 28.50 3.19 -12.66
CA CYS A 170 28.48 2.09 -13.60
C CYS A 170 27.58 2.40 -14.80
N THR A 171 28.18 2.63 -15.96
CA THR A 171 27.45 2.88 -17.21
C THR A 171 27.41 1.59 -18.03
N VAL A 172 26.21 1.05 -18.22
CA VAL A 172 25.96 -0.16 -19.01
C VAL A 172 24.74 0.05 -19.90
N GLU A 173 24.68 -0.68 -21.02
CA GLU A 173 23.54 -0.66 -21.93
C GLU A 173 22.39 -1.52 -21.40
N ILE A 174 21.16 -1.21 -21.83
CA ILE A 174 19.94 -1.97 -21.45
C ILE A 174 20.11 -3.48 -21.68
N ALA A 175 20.77 -3.86 -22.78
CA ALA A 175 21.00 -5.26 -23.14
C ALA A 175 21.91 -6.00 -22.13
N GLU A 176 22.78 -5.29 -21.42
CA GLU A 176 23.69 -5.84 -20.40
C GLU A 176 23.02 -5.93 -19.02
N ILE A 177 22.01 -5.08 -18.77
CA ILE A 177 21.24 -5.11 -17.52
C ILE A 177 20.27 -6.28 -17.50
N ILE A 178 19.62 -6.61 -18.62
CA ILE A 178 18.60 -7.68 -18.69
C ILE A 178 19.11 -9.01 -18.11
N PRO A 179 20.30 -9.52 -18.47
CA PRO A 179 20.87 -10.73 -17.86
C PRO A 179 21.13 -10.60 -16.35
N SER A 180 21.40 -9.38 -15.86
CA SER A 180 21.74 -9.09 -14.47
C SER A 180 20.51 -8.83 -13.59
N LEU A 181 19.30 -8.76 -14.16
CA LEU A 181 18.07 -8.45 -13.41
C LEU A 181 17.78 -9.45 -12.29
N GLU A 182 18.09 -10.73 -12.49
CA GLU A 182 17.90 -11.75 -11.45
C GLU A 182 18.83 -11.50 -10.25
N GLN A 183 20.07 -11.06 -10.50
CA GLN A 183 21.03 -10.72 -9.43
C GLN A 183 20.60 -9.45 -8.70
N VAL A 184 20.13 -8.44 -9.43
CA VAL A 184 19.53 -7.23 -8.82
C VAL A 184 18.32 -7.62 -7.97
N TYR A 185 17.48 -8.51 -8.48
CA TYR A 185 16.31 -8.99 -7.76
C TYR A 185 16.70 -9.71 -6.48
N GLU A 186 17.62 -10.67 -6.51
CA GLU A 186 18.08 -11.38 -5.32
C GLU A 186 18.63 -10.42 -4.26
N GLN A 187 19.47 -9.46 -4.65
CA GLN A 187 20.07 -8.50 -3.72
C GLN A 187 19.02 -7.54 -3.12
N LEU A 188 18.10 -7.02 -3.92
CA LEU A 188 17.15 -6.02 -3.47
C LEU A 188 15.89 -6.63 -2.83
N HIS A 189 15.38 -7.74 -3.37
CA HIS A 189 14.17 -8.39 -2.86
C HIS A 189 14.50 -9.30 -1.68
N ASP A 190 15.36 -10.31 -1.87
CA ASP A 190 15.56 -11.36 -0.87
C ASP A 190 16.38 -10.92 0.34
N ASN A 191 17.17 -9.85 0.20
CA ASN A 191 17.92 -9.26 1.32
C ASN A 191 17.22 -8.01 1.86
N VAL A 192 17.34 -6.87 1.16
CA VAL A 192 16.87 -5.57 1.68
C VAL A 192 15.34 -5.53 1.79
N GLY A 193 14.63 -6.01 0.77
CA GLY A 193 13.17 -6.04 0.73
C GLY A 193 12.57 -6.90 1.84
N LEU A 194 13.14 -8.09 2.06
CA LEU A 194 12.76 -8.97 3.15
C LEU A 194 12.96 -8.31 4.52
N TYR A 195 14.10 -7.64 4.70
CA TYR A 195 14.41 -6.91 5.92
C TYR A 195 13.41 -5.76 6.18
N HIS A 196 13.04 -4.99 5.16
CA HIS A 196 12.03 -3.93 5.27
C HIS A 196 10.59 -4.43 5.50
N ALA A 197 10.31 -5.69 5.18
CA ALA A 197 8.94 -6.19 5.12
C ALA A 197 8.18 -6.04 6.45
N SER A 198 8.87 -6.25 7.58
CA SER A 198 8.28 -6.03 8.92
C SER A 198 7.86 -4.57 9.10
N VAL A 199 8.74 -3.62 8.77
CA VAL A 199 8.49 -2.18 8.93
C VAL A 199 7.35 -1.73 8.02
N ILE A 200 7.31 -2.21 6.77
CA ILE A 200 6.20 -1.95 5.87
C ILE A 200 4.89 -2.51 6.43
N ALA A 201 4.90 -3.75 6.94
CA ALA A 201 3.71 -4.34 7.54
C ALA A 201 3.20 -3.54 8.75
N GLU A 202 4.09 -2.97 9.56
CA GLU A 202 3.74 -2.02 10.63
C GLU A 202 3.06 -0.77 10.06
N PHE A 203 3.65 -0.11 9.05
CA PHE A 203 3.04 1.07 8.42
C PHE A 203 1.66 0.78 7.82
N LEU A 204 1.52 -0.33 7.10
CA LEU A 204 0.26 -0.76 6.52
C LEU A 204 -0.79 -1.07 7.60
N ASN A 205 -0.39 -1.74 8.69
CA ASN A 205 -1.29 -2.00 9.82
C ASN A 205 -1.69 -0.70 10.54
N ASN A 206 -0.78 0.27 10.67
CA ASN A 206 -1.06 1.58 11.24
C ASN A 206 -2.04 2.38 10.37
N LEU A 207 -1.95 2.26 9.04
CA LEU A 207 -2.97 2.81 8.14
C LEU A 207 -4.35 2.17 8.36
N LEU A 208 -4.44 0.84 8.48
CA LEU A 208 -5.71 0.16 8.80
C LEU A 208 -6.30 0.65 10.13
N TRP A 209 -5.45 0.78 11.16
CA TRP A 209 -5.87 1.32 12.46
C TRP A 209 -6.28 2.79 12.36
N GLY A 210 -5.58 3.61 11.57
CA GLY A 210 -5.96 4.99 11.31
C GLY A 210 -7.33 5.10 10.64
N ILE A 211 -7.61 4.25 9.64
CA ILE A 211 -8.94 4.18 8.98
C ILE A 211 -10.01 3.70 9.98
N GLN A 212 -9.69 2.70 10.81
CA GLN A 212 -10.60 2.22 11.85
C GLN A 212 -10.98 3.36 12.81
N THR A 213 -10.00 4.05 13.39
CA THR A 213 -10.22 5.16 14.32
C THR A 213 -10.99 6.30 13.65
N TYR A 214 -10.63 6.63 12.41
CA TYR A 214 -11.26 7.70 11.65
C TYR A 214 -12.77 7.46 11.43
N LEU A 215 -13.14 6.24 11.03
CA LEU A 215 -14.51 5.89 10.67
C LEU A 215 -15.34 5.34 11.85
N GLN A 216 -14.74 5.07 13.01
CA GLN A 216 -15.44 4.54 14.17
C GLN A 216 -16.65 5.40 14.60
N PRO A 217 -16.56 6.75 14.67
CA PRO A 217 -17.71 7.57 15.03
C PRO A 217 -18.85 7.50 13.99
N GLU A 218 -18.51 7.44 12.71
CA GLU A 218 -19.49 7.30 11.62
C GLU A 218 -20.15 5.91 11.65
N PHE A 219 -19.39 4.87 11.94
CA PHE A 219 -19.93 3.52 12.12
C PHE A 219 -20.93 3.48 13.28
N GLU A 220 -20.58 4.06 14.43
CA GLU A 220 -21.46 4.12 15.60
C GLU A 220 -22.73 4.93 15.33
N HIS A 221 -22.63 6.02 14.56
CA HIS A 221 -23.77 6.83 14.16
C HIS A 221 -24.69 6.12 13.17
N SER A 222 -24.11 5.44 12.17
CA SER A 222 -24.86 4.87 11.05
C SER A 222 -25.43 3.48 11.34
N TRP A 223 -24.84 2.71 12.26
CA TRP A 223 -25.24 1.34 12.55
C TRP A 223 -26.65 1.25 13.14
N THR A 224 -27.54 0.54 12.44
CA THR A 224 -28.90 0.27 12.89
C THR A 224 -29.13 -1.24 12.99
N PRO A 225 -29.05 -1.84 14.19
CA PRO A 225 -29.34 -3.27 14.38
C PRO A 225 -30.84 -3.53 14.26
N ASP A 226 -31.22 -4.68 13.69
CA ASP A 226 -32.62 -5.14 13.70
C ASP A 226 -32.96 -5.65 15.11
N GLN A 227 -34.04 -5.12 15.70
CA GLN A 227 -34.45 -5.46 17.07
C GLN A 227 -35.06 -6.86 17.20
N ILE A 228 -35.46 -7.47 16.08
CA ILE A 228 -36.19 -8.74 16.04
C ILE A 228 -35.27 -9.86 15.56
N VAL A 229 -34.42 -9.61 14.56
CA VAL A 229 -33.52 -10.59 13.96
C VAL A 229 -32.07 -10.25 14.30
N PRO A 230 -31.41 -10.95 15.26
CA PRO A 230 -30.10 -10.56 15.79
C PRO A 230 -28.97 -10.43 14.78
N LEU A 231 -29.07 -11.08 13.60
CA LEU A 231 -28.06 -11.05 12.54
C LEU A 231 -28.37 -10.01 11.45
N ARG A 232 -29.52 -9.35 11.49
CA ARG A 232 -29.91 -8.36 10.50
C ARG A 232 -29.53 -6.97 11.01
N TYR A 233 -28.96 -6.18 10.12
CA TYR A 233 -28.57 -4.81 10.39
C TYR A 233 -28.60 -4.00 9.09
N SER A 234 -28.59 -2.69 9.23
CA SER A 234 -28.37 -1.76 8.14
C SER A 234 -27.49 -0.60 8.57
N TYR A 235 -27.10 0.22 7.60
CA TYR A 235 -26.44 1.50 7.84
C TYR A 235 -27.31 2.63 7.31
N GLN A 236 -27.40 3.71 8.08
CA GLN A 236 -27.92 4.98 7.60
C GLN A 236 -26.86 5.65 6.71
N TYR A 237 -27.19 5.89 5.44
CA TYR A 237 -26.27 6.53 4.50
C TYR A 237 -26.20 8.05 4.75
N PRO A 238 -25.00 8.65 4.70
CA PRO A 238 -24.84 10.11 4.71
C PRO A 238 -25.57 10.78 3.53
N ALA A 239 -26.08 11.99 3.73
CA ALA A 239 -26.88 12.71 2.73
C ALA A 239 -26.17 12.98 1.39
N GLY A 240 -24.83 13.06 1.40
CA GLY A 240 -24.01 13.25 0.20
C GLY A 240 -23.76 11.99 -0.63
N LEU A 241 -24.19 10.82 -0.14
CA LEU A 241 -23.82 9.52 -0.69
C LEU A 241 -24.96 8.94 -1.54
N LYS A 242 -25.00 9.36 -2.81
CA LYS A 242 -26.13 9.12 -3.73
C LYS A 242 -25.81 8.08 -4.80
N ALA A 243 -24.57 8.06 -5.29
CA ALA A 243 -24.12 7.17 -6.34
C ALA A 243 -24.23 5.70 -5.89
N PRO A 244 -24.82 4.80 -6.70
CA PRO A 244 -24.99 3.39 -6.33
C PRO A 244 -23.68 2.69 -5.97
N LEU A 245 -22.60 2.97 -6.73
CA LEU A 245 -21.28 2.44 -6.44
C LEU A 245 -20.77 2.88 -5.08
N ALA A 246 -20.82 4.19 -4.79
CA ALA A 246 -20.38 4.73 -3.52
C ALA A 246 -21.18 4.14 -2.35
N ARG A 247 -22.49 3.91 -2.51
CA ARG A 247 -23.33 3.26 -1.48
C ARG A 247 -22.91 1.83 -1.22
N ALA A 248 -22.62 1.06 -2.27
CA ALA A 248 -22.09 -0.29 -2.13
C ALA A 248 -20.72 -0.28 -1.42
N CYS A 249 -19.83 0.64 -1.81
CA CYS A 249 -18.53 0.79 -1.17
C CYS A 249 -18.65 1.22 0.30
N TYR A 250 -19.58 2.12 0.64
CA TYR A 250 -19.83 2.54 2.02
C TYR A 250 -20.29 1.38 2.88
N TRP A 251 -21.26 0.61 2.39
CA TRP A 251 -21.76 -0.57 3.09
C TRP A 251 -20.63 -1.54 3.43
N GLU A 252 -19.79 -1.84 2.44
CA GLU A 252 -18.66 -2.74 2.64
C GLU A 252 -17.61 -2.14 3.57
N LEU A 253 -17.30 -0.85 3.42
CA LEU A 253 -16.36 -0.14 4.29
C LEU A 253 -16.81 -0.16 5.75
N MET A 254 -18.09 0.08 6.03
CA MET A 254 -18.63 -0.01 7.40
C MET A 254 -18.58 -1.44 7.94
N ASN A 255 -18.75 -2.46 7.09
CA ASN A 255 -18.53 -3.85 7.51
C ASN A 255 -17.06 -4.13 7.82
N ARG A 256 -16.11 -3.49 7.12
CA ARG A 256 -14.69 -3.57 7.48
C ARG A 256 -14.43 -2.94 8.83
N VAL A 257 -14.98 -1.75 9.10
CA VAL A 257 -14.89 -1.08 10.41
C VAL A 257 -15.48 -1.96 11.51
N ARG A 258 -16.65 -2.57 11.27
CA ARG A 258 -17.28 -3.53 12.20
C ARG A 258 -16.37 -4.73 12.51
N SER A 259 -15.63 -5.23 11.52
CA SER A 259 -14.73 -6.38 11.69
C SER A 259 -13.40 -6.03 12.38
N GLY A 260 -13.01 -4.76 12.34
CA GLY A 260 -11.72 -4.28 12.82
C GLY A 260 -10.52 -4.73 11.97
N PRO A 261 -9.32 -4.20 12.28
CA PRO A 261 -8.05 -4.69 11.75
C PRO A 261 -7.75 -6.13 12.20
N ILE A 262 -7.04 -6.89 11.36
CA ILE A 262 -6.76 -8.33 11.59
C ILE A 262 -5.75 -8.53 12.72
N PHE A 263 -4.75 -7.66 12.78
CA PHE A 263 -3.74 -7.66 13.83
C PHE A 263 -3.98 -6.49 14.79
N ARG A 264 -3.61 -6.70 16.06
CA ARG A 264 -3.45 -5.59 16.99
C ARG A 264 -2.34 -4.66 16.49
N ARG A 265 -2.30 -3.42 16.98
CA ARG A 265 -1.12 -2.57 16.75
C ARG A 265 0.12 -3.31 17.27
N PHE A 266 1.18 -3.26 16.49
CA PHE A 266 2.48 -3.85 16.82
C PHE A 266 3.57 -2.89 16.34
N SER A 267 4.74 -2.98 16.95
CA SER A 267 5.89 -2.17 16.57
C SER A 267 7.09 -3.06 16.28
N VAL A 268 7.75 -2.76 15.17
CA VAL A 268 9.00 -3.40 14.78
C VAL A 268 10.14 -2.74 15.54
N SER A 269 11.09 -3.55 15.99
CA SER A 269 12.24 -3.06 16.75
C SER A 269 12.99 -1.98 15.98
N SER A 270 13.50 -0.97 16.69
CA SER A 270 14.25 0.13 16.10
C SER A 270 15.47 -0.33 15.30
N SER A 271 16.09 -1.46 15.68
CA SER A 271 17.22 -2.03 14.93
C SER A 271 16.85 -2.43 13.51
N PHE A 272 15.59 -2.84 13.27
CA PHE A 272 15.05 -3.19 11.96
C PHE A 272 14.54 -1.98 11.16
N LYS A 273 14.55 -0.79 11.77
CA LYS A 273 14.17 0.48 11.13
C LYS A 273 15.39 1.32 10.73
N GLN A 274 16.59 0.93 11.15
CA GLN A 274 17.82 1.75 11.04
C GLN A 274 18.88 1.18 10.09
N LEU A 275 18.96 -0.15 9.91
CA LEU A 275 19.75 -0.72 8.82
C LEU A 275 18.96 -0.54 7.51
N TYR A 276 19.61 -0.01 6.47
CA TYR A 276 19.03 0.33 5.17
C TYR A 276 17.84 1.31 5.25
#